data_AF-B1HSQ4-F1
#
_entry.id   AF-B1HSQ4-F1
#
_cell.length_a   1.000
_cell.length_b   1.000
_cell.length_c   1.000
_cell.angle_alpha   90.00
_cell.angle_beta   90.00
_cell.angle_gamma   90.00
#
_symmetry.space_group_name_H-M   'P 1'
#
loop_
_entity.id
_entity.type
_entity.pdbx_description
1 polymer ?
#
loop_
_entity_poly.entity_id
_entity_poly.type
_entity_poly.pdbx_seq_one_letter_code
_entity_poly.pdbx_strand_id
1 'polypeptide(L)' 'MTLQIYSGITPYIVAQKLEDGGIISNSVEMELLLANAKYARSLQIGSYEVNSSMSLEEIAKLITGKKQ' A
#
# COMPACT_ATOMS: atom_id res chain seq x y z
N MET A 1 8.53 0.83 9.24
CA MET A 1 9.00 1.67 8.12
C MET A 1 7.94 2.70 7.86
N THR A 2 8.34 3.94 7.62
CA THR A 2 7.42 5.00 7.22
C THR A 2 7.21 4.97 5.70
N LEU A 3 6.02 4.57 5.25
CA LEU A 3 5.61 4.65 3.85
C LEU A 3 5.02 6.03 3.57
N GLN A 4 5.58 6.73 2.58
CA GLN A 4 5.08 8.03 2.14
C GLN A 4 4.27 7.92 0.85
N ILE A 5 3.06 8.48 0.88
CA ILE A 5 2.16 8.58 -0.27
C ILE A 5 1.96 10.06 -0.57
N TYR A 6 2.29 10.45 -1.80
CA TYR A 6 2.21 11.82 -2.29
C TYR A 6 1.42 11.87 -3.59
N SER A 7 1.04 13.08 -4.02
CA SER A 7 0.26 13.27 -5.24
C SER A 7 0.97 12.66 -6.46
N GLY A 8 0.24 11.85 -7.23
CA GLY A 8 0.76 11.18 -8.43
C GLY A 8 1.49 9.86 -8.17
N ILE A 9 1.63 9.42 -6.91
CA ILE A 9 2.15 8.07 -6.63
C ILE A 9 1.19 7.00 -7.15
N THR A 10 1.73 5.92 -7.71
CA THR A 10 0.95 4.83 -8.30
C THR A 10 0.96 3.60 -7.39
N PRO A 11 -0.03 2.69 -7.54
CA PRO A 11 -0.02 1.37 -6.89
C PRO A 11 1.30 0.61 -7.04
N TYR A 12 1.87 0.63 -8.25
CA TYR A 12 3.17 0.05 -8.55
C TYR A 12 4.28 0.59 -7.64
N ILE A 13 4.43 1.92 -7.54
CA ILE A 13 5.48 2.54 -6.70
C ILE A 13 5.26 2.24 -5.22
N VAL A 14 4.01 2.22 -4.76
CA VAL A 14 3.68 1.86 -3.38
C VAL A 14 4.09 0.42 -3.07
N ALA A 15 3.73 -0.52 -3.96
CA ALA A 15 4.05 -1.93 -3.79
C ALA A 15 5.57 -2.18 -3.81
N GLN A 16 6.29 -1.54 -4.73
CA GLN A 16 7.75 -1.66 -4.82
C GLN A 16 8.43 -1.16 -3.54
N LYS A 17 8.02 0.00 -3.01
CA LYS A 17 8.56 0.52 -1.74
C LYS A 17 8.34 -0.43 -0.56
N LEU A 18 7.21 -1.12 -0.52
CA LEU A 18 6.90 -2.09 0.53
C LEU A 18 7.79 -3.34 0.42
N GLU A 19 8.05 -3.81 -0.80
CA GLU A 19 8.93 -4.96 -1.05
C GLU A 19 10.40 -4.61 -0.79
N ASP A 20 10.90 -3.50 -1.32
CA ASP A 20 12.26 -3.00 -1.08
C ASP A 20 12.54 -2.78 0.41
N GLY A 21 11.51 -2.39 1.17
CA GLY A 21 11.54 -2.21 2.62
C GLY A 21 11.42 -3.50 3.43
N GLY A 22 11.29 -4.66 2.77
CA GLY A 22 11.11 -5.96 3.43
C GLY A 22 9.78 -6.10 4.19
N ILE A 23 8.78 -5.28 3.86
CA ILE A 23 7.46 -5.30 4.51
C ILE A 23 6.56 -6.36 3.89
N ILE A 24 6.66 -6.55 2.57
CA ILE A 24 5.95 -7.58 1.81
C ILE A 24 6.97 -8.37 0.98
N SER A 25 6.61 -9.59 0.59
CA SER A 25 7.49 -10.48 -0.19
C SER A 25 7.21 -10.48 -1.70
N ASN A 26 6.11 -9.87 -2.14
CA ASN A 26 5.68 -9.86 -3.53
C ASN A 26 4.96 -8.54 -3.86
N SER A 27 5.63 -7.64 -4.56
CA SER A 27 5.06 -6.36 -4.99
C SER A 27 3.91 -6.52 -5.99
N VAL A 28 3.93 -7.54 -6.85
CA VAL A 28 2.88 -7.77 -7.86
C VAL A 28 1.52 -8.02 -7.21
N GLU A 29 1.48 -8.79 -6.13
CA GLU A 29 0.23 -9.05 -5.38
C GLU A 29 -0.34 -7.77 -4.77
N MET A 30 0.51 -6.92 -4.20
CA MET A 30 0.09 -5.65 -3.60
C MET A 30 -0.37 -4.65 -4.66
N GLU A 31 0.32 -4.57 -5.80
CA GLU A 31 -0.09 -3.71 -6.91
C GLU A 31 -1.48 -4.10 -7.42
N LEU A 32 -1.72 -5.39 -7.68
CA LEU A 32 -3.01 -5.90 -8.13
C LEU A 32 -4.12 -5.65 -7.09
N LEU A 33 -3.80 -5.82 -5.80
CA LEU A 33 -4.72 -5.50 -4.72
C LEU A 33 -5.12 -4.03 -4.75
N LEU A 34 -4.15 -3.11 -4.85
CA LEU A 34 -4.41 -1.67 -4.86
C LEU A 34 -5.06 -1.17 -6.15
N ALA A 35 -4.85 -1.87 -7.27
CA ALA A 35 -5.44 -1.56 -8.57
C ALA A 35 -6.89 -2.09 -8.71
N ASN A 36 -7.34 -2.99 -7.83
CA ASN A 36 -8.67 -3.56 -7.90
C ASN A 36 -9.77 -2.51 -7.61
N ALA A 37 -11.01 -2.79 -8.01
CA ALA A 37 -12.13 -1.86 -7.84
C ALA A 37 -12.42 -1.47 -6.36
N LYS A 38 -12.01 -2.30 -5.39
CA LYS A 38 -12.21 -2.03 -3.95
C LYS A 38 -11.33 -0.88 -3.47
N TYR A 39 -10.10 -0.78 -3.98
CA TYR A 39 -9.07 0.16 -3.52
C TYR A 39 -8.63 1.19 -4.56
N ALA A 40 -8.96 0.99 -5.84
CA ALA A 40 -8.57 1.89 -6.92
C ALA A 40 -8.97 3.35 -6.63
N ARG A 41 -8.06 4.28 -6.94
CA ARG A 41 -8.22 5.73 -6.77
C ARG A 41 -8.50 6.19 -5.33
N SER A 42 -8.24 5.35 -4.33
CA SER A 42 -8.47 5.69 -2.92
C SER A 42 -7.21 5.84 -2.08
N LEU A 43 -6.01 5.76 -2.70
CA LEU A 43 -4.75 6.05 -2.01
C LEU A 43 -4.81 7.46 -1.37
N GLN A 44 -4.51 7.53 -0.09
CA GLN A 44 -4.57 8.75 0.70
C GLN A 44 -3.17 9.33 0.86
N ILE A 45 -3.01 10.62 0.57
CA ILE A 45 -1.75 11.32 0.77
C ILE A 45 -1.44 11.37 2.27
N GLY A 46 -0.23 10.96 2.65
CA GLY A 46 0.16 10.88 4.05
C GLY A 46 1.43 10.08 4.29
N SER A 47 1.75 9.90 5.58
CA SER A 47 2.82 9.04 6.06
C SER A 47 2.22 7.97 6.95
N TYR A 48 2.58 6.71 6.70
CA TYR A 48 2.00 5.54 7.36
C TYR A 48 3.09 4.66 7.92
N GLU A 49 2.96 4.27 9.19
CA GLU A 49 3.82 3.25 9.78
C GLU A 49 3.33 1.87 9.36
N VAL A 50 4.20 1.16 8.65
CA VAL A 50 3.97 -0.21 8.18
C VAL A 50 5.08 -1.14 8.66
N ASN A 51 4.75 -2.40 8.89
CA ASN A 51 5.70 -3.42 9.31
C ASN A 51 5.34 -4.78 8.70
N SER A 52 6.29 -5.72 8.71
CA SER A 52 6.14 -7.04 8.08
C SER A 52 5.18 -8.00 8.79
N SER A 53 4.61 -7.61 9.93
CA SER A 53 3.53 -8.39 10.59
C SER A 53 2.15 -8.04 10.05
N MET A 54 2.00 -6.95 9.29
CA MET A 54 0.74 -6.57 8.65
C MET A 54 0.50 -7.40 7.39
N SER A 55 -0.74 -7.84 7.20
CA SER A 55 -1.19 -8.43 5.94
C SER A 55 -1.30 -7.38 4.83
N LEU A 56 -1.27 -7.84 3.56
CA LEU A 56 -1.50 -6.96 2.40
C LEU A 56 -2.81 -6.17 2.51
N GLU A 57 -3.87 -6.81 3.03
CA GLU A 57 -5.16 -6.17 3.17
C GLU A 57 -5.19 -5.12 4.29
N GLU A 58 -4.48 -5.33 5.40
CA GLU A 58 -4.33 -4.32 6.46
C GLU A 58 -3.57 -3.10 5.94
N ILE A 59 -2.47 -3.31 5.22
CA ILE A 59 -1.71 -2.22 4.60
C ILE A 59 -2.60 -1.47 3.60
N ALA A 60 -3.30 -2.18 2.72
CA ALA A 60 -4.20 -1.56 1.73
C ALA A 60 -5.29 -0.71 2.40
N LYS A 61 -5.92 -1.22 3.46
CA LYS A 61 -6.94 -0.47 4.23
C LYS A 61 -6.34 0.77 4.90
N LEU A 62 -5.18 0.62 5.53
CA LEU A 62 -4.46 1.71 6.21
C LEU A 62 -4.21 2.88 5.25
N ILE A 63 -3.69 2.59 4.05
CA ILE A 63 -3.27 3.63 3.10
C ILE A 63 -4.38 4.14 2.19
N THR A 64 -5.55 3.52 2.22
CA THR A 64 -6.73 3.95 1.46
C THR A 64 -7.87 4.50 2.33
N GLY A 65 -7.76 4.34 3.65
CA GLY A 65 -8.79 4.70 4.61
C GLY A 65 -10.09 3.90 4.47
N LYS A 66 -10.08 2.76 3.77
CA LYS A 66 -11.23 1.85 3.69
C LYS A 66 -11.43 1.16 5.04
N LYS A 67 -12.58 1.38 5.68
CA LYS A 67 -12.99 0.69 6.89
C LYS A 67 -13.56 -0.70 6.57
N GLN A 68 -13.57 -1.58 7.57
CA GLN A 68 -14.17 -2.93 7.52
C GLN A 68 -15.57 -2.92 6.91
#